data_AF-A0A929AZ19-F1
#
_entry.id   AF-A0A929AZ19-F1
#
_cell.length_a   1.000
_cell.length_b   1.000
_cell.length_c   1.000
_cell.angle_alpha   90.00
_cell.angle_beta   90.00
_cell.angle_gamma   90.00
#
_symmetry.space_group_name_H-M   'P 1'
#
loop_
_entity.id
_entity.type
_entity.pdbx_description
1 polymer ?
#
loop_
_entity_poly.entity_id
_entity_poly.type
_entity_poly.pdbx_seq_one_letter_code
_entity_poly.pdbx_strand_id
1 'polypeptide(L)'
;MAVPRIRIAKDKAELVRNLVDAKGTTGPFQTYADVITFAATLGARYQKRVPFKEISTSEPAPISLEVFISRSYDWVIKLLAIAQTQDLKIISTRDPKIEAQRILIFEEYANGGLEKLRDELRGAVDYTERLLLILSSERFNEESTEEEFDLSKFL
;
A
#
# COMPACT_ATOMS: atom_id res chain seq x y z
N MET A 1 8.70 22.41 -13.85
CA MET A 1 7.72 22.09 -12.77
C MET A 1 8.38 21.08 -11.83
N ALA A 2 8.16 21.16 -10.53
CA ALA A 2 8.71 20.19 -9.59
C ALA A 2 8.07 18.81 -9.83
N VAL A 3 8.88 17.76 -9.81
CA VAL A 3 8.40 16.38 -9.99
C VAL A 3 7.51 16.02 -8.80
N PRO A 4 6.26 15.53 -9.02
CA PRO A 4 5.39 15.11 -7.93
C PRO A 4 6.05 14.04 -7.07
N ARG A 5 5.76 14.05 -5.76
CA ARG A 5 6.28 13.06 -4.81
C ARG A 5 5.12 12.42 -4.07
N ILE A 6 5.20 11.10 -3.89
CA ILE A 6 4.26 10.32 -3.11
C ILE A 6 4.65 10.42 -1.63
N ARG A 7 3.72 10.87 -0.82
CA ARG A 7 3.86 11.13 0.61
C ARG A 7 3.70 9.85 1.41
N ILE A 8 4.40 9.79 2.54
CA ILE A 8 4.32 8.70 3.52
C ILE A 8 3.90 9.32 4.85
N ALA A 9 2.95 8.67 5.54
CA ALA A 9 2.49 9.14 6.83
C ALA A 9 3.59 8.99 7.89
N LYS A 10 3.80 10.04 8.70
CA LYS A 10 4.88 10.04 9.71
C LYS A 10 4.71 8.95 10.77
N ASP A 11 3.47 8.66 11.16
CA ASP A 11 3.12 7.62 12.13
C ASP A 11 3.33 6.18 11.61
N LYS A 12 3.69 6.02 10.33
CA LYS A 12 3.89 4.73 9.67
C LYS A 12 5.27 4.61 9.02
N ALA A 13 6.10 5.64 9.17
CA ALA A 13 7.46 5.70 8.65
C ALA A 13 8.31 4.50 9.11
N GLU A 14 8.26 4.18 10.40
CA GLU A 14 9.02 3.07 10.99
C GLU A 14 8.59 1.71 10.43
N LEU A 15 7.28 1.49 10.27
CA LEU A 15 6.77 0.27 9.65
C LEU A 15 7.29 0.10 8.22
N VAL A 16 7.22 1.16 7.42
CA VAL A 16 7.72 1.15 6.03
C VAL A 16 9.22 0.85 5.99
N ARG A 17 9.99 1.38 6.95
CA ARG A 17 11.42 1.09 7.09
C ARG A 17 11.69 -0.38 7.40
N ASN A 18 10.95 -0.96 8.34
CA ASN A 18 11.16 -2.34 8.76
C ASN A 18 10.72 -3.37 7.70
N LEU A 19 9.86 -2.96 6.76
CA LEU A 19 9.41 -3.80 5.64
C LEU A 19 10.38 -3.84 4.46
N VAL A 20 11.38 -2.95 4.40
CA VAL A 20 12.42 -3.00 3.37
C VAL A 20 13.56 -3.90 3.82
N ASP A 21 14.08 -4.71 2.91
CA ASP A 21 15.28 -5.53 3.05
C ASP A 21 16.52 -4.62 3.23
N ALA A 22 16.88 -4.40 4.48
CA ALA A 22 18.00 -3.57 4.90
C ALA A 22 18.75 -4.30 6.02
N LYS A 23 19.97 -3.85 6.31
CA LYS A 23 20.78 -4.48 7.37
C LYS A 23 20.04 -4.44 8.72
N GLY A 24 19.60 -5.61 9.19
CA GLY A 24 18.92 -5.78 10.47
C GLY A 24 17.39 -5.77 10.41
N THR A 25 16.77 -5.76 9.23
CA THR A 25 15.32 -5.95 9.06
C THR A 25 15.02 -7.32 8.43
N THR A 26 13.82 -7.85 8.66
CA THR A 26 13.30 -9.06 7.98
C THR A 26 12.32 -8.68 6.87
N GLY A 27 12.54 -7.50 6.26
CA GLY A 27 11.62 -6.90 5.31
C GLY A 27 11.67 -7.62 3.96
N PRO A 28 10.54 -8.06 3.37
CA PRO A 28 10.57 -8.77 2.09
C PRO A 28 10.68 -7.86 0.86
N PHE A 29 10.60 -6.54 1.05
CA PHE A 29 10.54 -5.59 -0.06
C PHE A 29 11.91 -4.98 -0.36
N GLN A 30 12.24 -4.78 -1.63
CA GLN A 30 13.54 -4.22 -1.99
C GLN A 30 13.62 -2.70 -1.78
N THR A 31 12.49 -1.99 -1.91
CA THR A 31 12.44 -0.54 -1.77
C THR A 31 11.16 -0.04 -1.12
N TYR A 32 11.21 1.19 -0.62
CA TYR A 32 10.03 1.89 -0.11
C TYR A 32 8.92 1.99 -1.16
N ALA A 33 9.24 2.13 -2.45
CA ALA A 33 8.22 2.17 -3.51
C ALA A 33 7.43 0.86 -3.60
N ASP A 34 8.07 -0.28 -3.34
CA ASP A 34 7.42 -1.61 -3.35
C ASP A 34 6.47 -1.74 -2.16
N VAL A 35 6.93 -1.33 -0.97
CA VAL A 35 6.10 -1.32 0.25
C VAL A 35 4.86 -0.45 0.06
N ILE A 36 5.03 0.76 -0.46
CA ILE A 36 3.93 1.70 -0.67
C ILE A 36 2.96 1.20 -1.74
N THR A 37 3.48 0.61 -2.83
CA THR A 37 2.63 0.05 -3.89
C THR A 37 1.83 -1.14 -3.38
N PHE A 38 2.47 -2.05 -2.63
CA PHE A 38 1.80 -3.18 -2.00
C PHE A 38 0.75 -2.73 -0.98
N ALA A 39 1.08 -1.73 -0.16
CA ALA A 39 0.11 -1.17 0.77
C ALA A 39 -1.06 -0.50 0.04
N ALA A 40 -0.83 0.18 -1.09
CA ALA A 40 -1.91 0.78 -1.87
C ALA A 40 -2.87 -0.26 -2.43
N THR A 41 -2.35 -1.36 -2.97
CA THR A 41 -3.21 -2.46 -3.49
C THR A 41 -3.94 -3.18 -2.36
N LEU A 42 -3.29 -3.37 -1.20
CA LEU A 42 -3.96 -3.92 -0.01
C LEU A 42 -5.06 -2.98 0.51
N GLY A 43 -4.79 -1.68 0.56
CA GLY A 43 -5.77 -0.67 0.95
C GLY A 43 -6.98 -0.67 0.01
N ALA A 44 -6.74 -0.77 -1.30
CA ALA A 44 -7.80 -0.88 -2.29
C ALA A 44 -8.64 -2.15 -2.13
N ARG A 45 -7.98 -3.28 -1.85
CA ARG A 45 -8.66 -4.57 -1.60
C ARG A 45 -9.62 -4.51 -0.42
N TYR A 46 -9.26 -3.83 0.67
CA TYR A 46 -10.15 -3.61 1.81
C TYR A 46 -10.97 -2.32 1.71
N GLN A 47 -10.96 -1.64 0.54
CA GLN A 47 -11.63 -0.36 0.30
C GLN A 47 -11.33 0.71 1.38
N LYS A 48 -10.13 0.68 1.96
CA LYS A 48 -9.73 1.53 3.08
C LYS A 48 -8.86 2.67 2.59
N ARG A 49 -9.43 3.89 2.61
CA ARG A 49 -8.72 5.15 2.36
C ARG A 49 -8.58 5.91 3.66
N VAL A 50 -7.35 6.35 3.95
CA VAL A 50 -7.06 7.13 5.15
C VAL A 50 -6.32 8.40 4.75
N PRO A 51 -6.86 9.60 5.01
CA PRO A 51 -6.15 10.84 4.74
C PRO A 51 -4.93 11.00 5.67
N PHE A 52 -3.94 11.77 5.24
CA PHE A 52 -2.77 12.04 6.07
C PHE A 52 -3.08 13.06 7.16
N LYS A 53 -2.52 12.83 8.34
CA LYS A 53 -2.44 13.82 9.42
C LYS A 53 -1.10 14.57 9.37
N GLU A 54 -0.01 13.80 9.36
CA GLU A 54 1.35 14.31 9.28
C GLU A 54 2.14 13.54 8.22
N ILE A 55 2.98 14.26 7.47
CA ILE A 55 3.83 13.70 6.42
C ILE A 55 5.23 13.47 7.01
N SER A 56 5.82 12.31 6.73
CA SER A 56 7.23 12.04 7.06
C SER A 56 8.13 12.96 6.24
N THR A 57 8.99 13.72 6.93
CA THR A 57 10.03 14.55 6.29
C THR A 57 11.43 13.94 6.41
N SER A 58 11.58 12.93 7.29
CA SER A 58 12.80 12.14 7.49
C SER A 58 12.66 10.79 6.80
N GLU A 59 13.46 9.79 7.16
CA GLU A 59 13.42 8.46 6.55
C GLU A 59 12.21 7.62 7.00
N PRO A 60 11.40 7.07 6.05
CA PRO A 60 11.44 7.28 4.60
C PRO A 60 10.81 8.62 4.22
N ALA A 61 11.52 9.38 3.38
CA ALA A 61 11.07 10.68 2.88
C ALA A 61 10.08 10.48 1.72
N PRO A 62 9.31 11.50 1.31
CA PRO A 62 8.40 11.39 0.18
C PRO A 62 9.15 10.92 -1.07
N ILE A 63 8.62 9.94 -1.79
CA ILE A 63 9.31 9.25 -2.88
C ILE A 63 8.95 9.94 -4.20
N SER A 64 9.93 10.21 -5.08
CA SER A 64 9.63 10.78 -6.40
C SER A 64 8.70 9.88 -7.20
N LEU A 65 7.68 10.45 -7.86
CA LEU A 65 6.77 9.72 -8.73
C LEU A 65 7.53 8.96 -9.84
N GLU A 66 8.67 9.50 -10.30
CA GLU A 66 9.54 8.84 -11.28
C GLU A 66 10.06 7.48 -10.83
N VAL A 67 10.23 7.24 -9.51
CA VAL A 67 10.62 5.94 -8.98
C VAL A 67 9.52 4.90 -9.20
N PHE A 68 8.26 5.30 -9.09
CA PHE A 68 7.13 4.42 -9.39
C PHE A 68 7.00 4.18 -10.90
N ILE A 69 7.24 5.20 -11.71
CA ILE A 69 7.23 5.08 -13.18
C ILE A 69 8.35 4.14 -13.65
N SER A 70 9.58 4.29 -13.14
CA SER A 70 10.72 3.45 -13.54
C SER A 70 10.54 1.98 -13.14
N ARG A 71 9.75 1.72 -12.10
CA ARG A 71 9.35 0.37 -11.66
C ARG A 71 8.05 -0.13 -12.29
N SER A 72 7.49 0.60 -13.26
CA SER A 72 6.22 0.27 -13.94
C SER A 72 4.98 0.24 -13.04
N TYR A 73 5.03 0.88 -11.86
CA TYR A 73 3.89 1.02 -10.94
C TYR A 73 2.90 2.12 -11.32
N ASP A 74 3.20 2.93 -12.33
CA ASP A 74 2.27 3.92 -12.89
C ASP A 74 0.91 3.30 -13.29
N TRP A 75 0.93 2.07 -13.82
CA TRP A 75 -0.30 1.36 -14.15
C TRP A 75 -1.14 1.04 -12.92
N VAL A 76 -0.52 0.66 -11.80
CA VAL A 76 -1.22 0.40 -10.54
C VAL A 76 -1.89 1.68 -10.05
N ILE A 77 -1.17 2.80 -10.07
CA ILE A 77 -1.71 4.12 -9.67
C ILE A 77 -2.95 4.47 -10.51
N LYS A 78 -2.87 4.30 -11.84
CA LYS A 78 -3.97 4.57 -12.76
C LYS A 78 -5.16 3.63 -12.54
N LEU A 79 -4.91 2.33 -12.41
CA LEU A 79 -5.96 1.32 -12.22
C LEU A 79 -6.71 1.53 -10.90
N LEU A 80 -5.99 1.81 -9.81
CA LEU A 80 -6.60 2.15 -8.53
C LEU A 80 -7.45 3.42 -8.63
N ALA A 81 -6.98 4.43 -9.37
CA ALA A 81 -7.75 5.64 -9.59
C ALA A 81 -9.03 5.38 -10.40
N ILE A 82 -8.97 4.57 -11.47
CA ILE A 82 -10.16 4.17 -12.24
C ILE A 82 -11.14 3.39 -11.37
N ALA A 83 -10.66 2.41 -10.61
CA ALA A 83 -11.50 1.62 -9.73
C ALA A 83 -12.21 2.49 -8.68
N GLN A 84 -11.55 3.54 -8.21
CA GLN A 84 -12.12 4.48 -7.24
C GLN A 84 -13.09 5.50 -7.86
N THR A 85 -12.77 6.08 -9.02
CA THR A 85 -13.56 7.17 -9.61
C THR A 85 -14.62 6.69 -10.58
N GLN A 86 -14.47 5.47 -11.11
CA GLN A 86 -15.26 4.93 -12.21
C GLN A 86 -15.25 5.84 -13.46
N ASP A 87 -14.20 6.66 -13.63
CA ASP A 87 -14.05 7.59 -14.74
C ASP A 87 -12.70 7.39 -15.45
N LEU A 88 -12.74 7.01 -16.72
CA LEU A 88 -11.56 6.79 -17.57
C LEU A 88 -10.75 8.06 -17.84
N LYS A 89 -11.35 9.26 -17.72
CA LYS A 89 -10.63 10.53 -17.85
C LYS A 89 -9.52 10.67 -16.82
N ILE A 90 -9.63 9.95 -15.70
CA ILE A 90 -8.62 9.94 -14.64
C ILE A 90 -7.25 9.48 -15.12
N ILE A 91 -7.14 8.81 -16.27
CA ILE A 91 -5.88 8.31 -16.85
C ILE A 91 -5.13 9.43 -17.60
N SER A 92 -5.78 10.56 -17.90
CA SER A 92 -5.21 11.64 -18.69
C SER A 92 -3.88 12.13 -18.12
N THR A 93 -2.87 12.21 -18.98
CA THR A 93 -1.53 12.73 -18.66
C THR A 93 -1.38 14.22 -18.94
N ARG A 94 -2.41 14.85 -19.49
CA ARG A 94 -2.36 16.25 -19.95
C ARG A 94 -2.79 17.26 -18.89
N ASP A 95 -3.51 16.81 -17.87
CA ASP A 95 -4.05 17.68 -16.83
C ASP A 95 -3.35 17.41 -15.48
N PRO A 96 -2.57 18.39 -14.97
CA PRO A 96 -1.92 18.28 -13.66
C PRO A 96 -2.89 18.07 -12.50
N LYS A 97 -4.15 18.53 -12.59
CA LYS A 97 -5.15 18.32 -11.53
C LYS A 97 -5.58 16.86 -11.46
N ILE A 98 -5.74 16.23 -12.62
CA ILE A 98 -6.08 14.81 -12.73
C ILE A 98 -4.92 13.95 -12.21
N GLU A 99 -3.68 14.33 -12.50
CA GLU A 99 -2.49 13.68 -11.94
C GLU A 99 -2.45 13.79 -10.41
N ALA A 100 -2.65 14.99 -9.86
CA ALA A 100 -2.70 15.20 -8.42
C ALA A 100 -3.82 14.37 -7.75
N GLN A 101 -4.98 14.25 -8.41
CA GLN A 101 -6.08 13.42 -7.94
C GLN A 101 -5.72 11.93 -7.91
N ARG A 102 -5.05 11.41 -8.95
CA ARG A 102 -4.55 10.01 -8.97
C ARG A 102 -3.57 9.75 -7.83
N ILE A 103 -2.61 10.66 -7.64
CA ILE A 103 -1.60 10.56 -6.58
C ILE A 103 -2.28 10.54 -5.22
N LEU A 104 -3.24 11.43 -4.97
CA LEU A 104 -3.97 11.49 -3.71
C LEU A 104 -4.74 10.19 -3.43
N ILE A 105 -5.45 9.65 -4.41
CA ILE A 105 -6.17 8.37 -4.27
C ILE A 105 -5.20 7.25 -3.90
N PHE A 106 -4.09 7.14 -4.64
CA PHE A 106 -3.07 6.13 -4.40
C PHE A 106 -2.46 6.26 -2.99
N GLU A 107 -2.12 7.48 -2.59
CA GLU A 107 -1.54 7.78 -1.29
C GLU A 107 -2.49 7.43 -0.13
N GLU A 108 -3.77 7.76 -0.23
CA GLU A 108 -4.75 7.45 0.82
C GLU A 108 -5.01 5.95 0.93
N TYR A 109 -5.00 5.23 -0.19
CA TYR A 109 -5.03 3.78 -0.19
C TYR A 109 -3.78 3.18 0.43
N ALA A 110 -2.60 3.70 0.09
CA ALA A 110 -1.35 3.26 0.69
C ALA A 110 -1.37 3.46 2.20
N ASN A 111 -1.83 4.62 2.67
CA ASN A 111 -1.94 4.92 4.10
C ASN A 111 -2.94 3.98 4.81
N GLY A 112 -4.08 3.69 4.17
CA GLY A 112 -5.06 2.73 4.69
C GLY A 112 -4.54 1.29 4.75
N GLY A 113 -3.82 0.86 3.72
CA GLY A 113 -3.18 -0.46 3.68
C GLY A 113 -2.05 -0.60 4.69
N LEU A 114 -1.26 0.45 4.92
CA LEU A 114 -0.24 0.46 5.98
C LEU A 114 -0.85 0.36 7.37
N GLU A 115 -2.03 0.95 7.63
CA GLU A 115 -2.74 0.70 8.89
C GLU A 115 -3.11 -0.77 9.04
N LYS A 116 -3.67 -1.36 7.98
CA LYS A 116 -4.04 -2.79 8.00
C LYS A 116 -2.82 -3.67 8.21
N LEU A 117 -1.70 -3.39 7.54
CA LEU A 117 -0.45 -4.11 7.75
C LEU A 117 0.08 -3.97 9.17
N ARG A 118 0.02 -2.77 9.75
CA ARG A 118 0.43 -2.57 11.15
C ARG A 118 -0.35 -3.47 12.10
N ASP A 119 -1.66 -3.58 11.88
CA ASP A 119 -2.54 -4.41 12.71
C ASP A 119 -2.24 -5.90 12.52
N GLU A 120 -2.01 -6.35 11.28
CA GLU A 120 -1.70 -7.75 10.95
C GLU A 120 -0.31 -8.20 11.37
N LEU A 121 0.68 -7.29 11.37
CA LEU A 121 2.06 -7.54 11.75
C LEU A 121 2.32 -7.33 13.24
N ARG A 122 1.28 -6.96 14.01
CA ARG A 122 1.41 -6.69 15.43
C ARG A 122 1.87 -7.95 16.17
N GLY A 123 3.02 -7.85 16.84
CA GLY A 123 3.62 -8.97 17.56
C GLY A 123 4.36 -9.99 16.69
N ALA A 124 4.43 -9.77 15.37
CA ALA A 124 5.26 -10.59 14.49
C ALA A 124 6.75 -10.27 14.69
N VAL A 125 7.56 -11.32 14.84
CA VAL A 125 9.02 -11.22 14.90
C VAL A 125 9.62 -11.18 13.50
N ASP A 126 9.05 -11.95 12.57
CA ASP A 126 9.42 -11.97 11.15
C ASP A 126 8.24 -11.50 10.29
N TYR A 127 8.42 -10.35 9.64
CA TYR A 127 7.40 -9.77 8.77
C TYR A 127 7.23 -10.52 7.44
N THR A 128 8.28 -11.19 6.96
CA THR A 128 8.21 -12.00 5.75
C THR A 128 7.34 -13.22 5.97
N GLU A 129 7.55 -13.96 7.07
CA GLU A 129 6.70 -15.10 7.41
C GLU A 129 5.24 -14.69 7.60
N ARG A 130 4.99 -13.59 8.31
CA ARG A 130 3.61 -13.10 8.53
C ARG A 130 2.95 -12.67 7.22
N LEU A 131 3.66 -12.01 6.31
CA LEU A 131 3.15 -11.68 4.98
C LEU A 131 2.87 -12.92 4.13
N LEU A 132 3.72 -13.95 4.21
CA LEU A 132 3.46 -15.23 3.54
C LEU A 132 2.18 -15.90 4.05
N LEU A 133 1.91 -15.84 5.35
CA LEU A 133 0.66 -16.35 5.92
C LEU A 133 -0.55 -15.57 5.41
N ILE A 134 -0.49 -14.24 5.37
CA ILE A 134 -1.56 -13.40 4.82
C ILE A 134 -1.82 -13.80 3.36
N LEU A 135 -0.78 -13.84 2.52
CA LEU A 135 -0.94 -14.23 1.10
C LEU A 135 -1.47 -15.67 0.94
N SER A 136 -1.06 -16.59 1.81
CA SER A 136 -1.55 -17.97 1.80
C SER A 136 -3.04 -18.01 2.12
N SER A 137 -3.50 -17.29 3.16
CA SER A 137 -4.92 -17.22 3.50
C SER A 137 -5.76 -16.66 2.35
N GLU A 138 -5.19 -15.74 1.56
CA GLU A 138 -5.92 -15.17 0.42
C GLU A 138 -5.99 -16.09 -0.78
N ARG A 139 -4.93 -16.86 -1.04
CA ARG A 139 -4.93 -17.84 -2.13
C ARG A 139 -5.94 -18.96 -1.89
N PHE A 140 -6.15 -19.37 -0.64
CA PHE A 140 -7.03 -20.47 -0.27
C PHE A 140 -8.44 -20.02 0.11
N ASN A 141 -8.78 -18.73 -0.10
CA ASN A 141 -10.09 -18.17 0.25
C ASN A 141 -11.14 -18.36 -0.86
N GLU A 142 -10.92 -19.25 -1.83
CA GLU A 142 -11.95 -19.63 -2.79
C GLU A 142 -12.81 -20.77 -2.23
N GLU A 143 -14.08 -20.43 -1.99
CA GLU A 143 -15.24 -21.27 -1.63
C GLU A 143 -15.29 -21.81 -0.20
N SER A 144 -15.46 -20.92 0.80
CA SER A 144 -16.44 -21.24 1.84
C SER A 144 -17.82 -20.96 1.26
N THR A 145 -18.41 -21.98 0.66
CA THR A 145 -19.87 -22.14 0.60
C THR A 145 -20.44 -21.69 1.94
N GLU A 146 -21.42 -20.80 1.89
CA GLU A 146 -22.30 -20.51 3.03
C GLU A 146 -22.66 -21.84 3.72
N GLU A 147 -22.09 -22.11 4.91
CA GLU A 147 -22.70 -22.86 6.03
C GLU A 147 -21.74 -23.48 7.07
N GLU A 148 -20.41 -23.50 6.92
CA GLU A 148 -19.56 -24.09 7.98
C GLU A 148 -18.96 -23.05 8.95
N PHE A 149 -19.31 -23.22 10.23
CA PHE A 149 -18.89 -22.38 11.34
C PHE A 149 -17.38 -22.50 11.57
N ASP A 150 -16.65 -21.40 11.37
CA ASP A 150 -15.19 -21.36 11.45
C ASP A 150 -14.68 -21.39 12.90
N LEU A 151 -14.14 -22.56 13.29
CA LEU A 151 -13.60 -22.82 14.63
C LEU A 151 -12.19 -22.25 14.85
N SER A 152 -11.52 -21.73 13.81
CA SER A 152 -10.18 -21.14 13.94
C SER A 152 -10.15 -19.87 14.80
N LYS A 153 -11.32 -19.31 15.10
CA LYS A 153 -11.50 -18.14 15.98
C LYS A 153 -11.48 -18.47 17.48
N PHE A 154 -11.42 -19.75 17.84
CA PHE A 154 -11.48 -20.22 19.23
C PHE A 154 -10.22 -20.97 19.71
N LEU A 155 -9.15 -20.98 18.91
CA LEU A 155 -7.82 -21.46 19.29
C LEU A 155 -6.85 -20.27 19.37
#